data_AF-A0AAD4DKE3-F1
#
_entry.id   AF-A0AAD4DKE3-F1
#
_cell.length_a   1.000
_cell.length_b   1.000
_cell.length_c   1.000
_cell.angle_alpha   90.00
_cell.angle_beta   90.00
_cell.angle_gamma   90.00
#
_symmetry.space_group_name_H-M   'P 1'
#
loop_
_entity.id
_entity.type
_entity.pdbx_description
1 polymer ?
#
loop_
_entity_poly.entity_id
_entity_poly.type
_entity_poly.pdbx_seq_one_letter_code
_entity_poly.pdbx_strand_id
1 'polypeptide(L)'
;MADQHTQHYDAIKDVVLTDFLDTDTETTFKASDLWKEKPTIIIVIRRPGCPFCREEVRIIDEHRELIEKEMGFRIVVVLHEKLGAATFKRDYWNGGETYWDKSKGFYRALG
;
A
#
# COMPACT_ATOMS: atom_id res chain seq x y z
N MET A 1 -25.13 -16.90 -4.22
CA MET A 1 -24.63 -15.76 -3.43
C MET A 1 -23.13 -15.93 -3.37
N ALA A 2 -22.35 -15.05 -4.01
CA ALA A 2 -20.90 -15.15 -3.93
C ALA A 2 -20.48 -14.77 -2.50
N ASP A 3 -19.49 -15.49 -1.96
CA ASP A 3 -18.90 -15.19 -0.67
C ASP A 3 -18.31 -13.76 -0.68
N GLN A 4 -18.55 -13.00 0.40
CA GLN A 4 -18.12 -11.61 0.52
C GLN A 4 -16.59 -11.49 0.41
N HIS A 5 -15.84 -12.51 0.86
CA HIS A 5 -14.39 -12.56 0.70
C HIS A 5 -13.96 -12.66 -0.76
N THR A 6 -14.66 -13.47 -1.57
CA THR A 6 -14.39 -13.58 -3.01
C THR A 6 -14.67 -12.26 -3.73
N GLN A 7 -15.75 -11.56 -3.37
CA GLN A 7 -16.10 -10.27 -3.96
C GLN A 7 -15.04 -9.19 -3.69
N HIS A 8 -14.52 -9.09 -2.47
CA HIS A 8 -13.48 -8.11 -2.15
C HIS A 8 -12.16 -8.45 -2.85
N TYR A 9 -11.77 -9.71 -2.92
CA TYR A 9 -10.57 -10.13 -3.63
C TYR A 9 -10.64 -9.79 -5.13
N ASP A 10 -11.75 -10.13 -5.79
CA ASP A 10 -11.95 -9.85 -7.20
C ASP A 10 -11.96 -8.34 -7.50
N ALA A 11 -12.42 -7.54 -6.54
CA ALA A 11 -12.44 -6.08 -6.68
C ALA A 11 -11.04 -5.43 -6.61
N ILE A 12 -10.08 -6.04 -5.90
CA ILE A 12 -8.75 -5.44 -5.68
C ILE A 12 -7.62 -6.06 -6.51
N LYS A 13 -7.71 -7.34 -6.90
CA LYS A 13 -6.57 -8.07 -7.50
C LYS A 13 -6.03 -7.44 -8.79
N ASP A 14 -6.91 -6.84 -9.59
CA ASP A 14 -6.57 -6.27 -10.90
C ASP A 14 -6.36 -4.74 -10.84
N VAL A 15 -6.35 -4.13 -9.66
CA VAL A 15 -6.02 -2.70 -9.50
C VAL A 15 -4.58 -2.47 -9.97
N VAL A 16 -4.39 -1.52 -10.89
CA VAL A 16 -3.06 -1.18 -11.40
C VAL A 16 -2.38 -0.21 -10.44
N LEU A 17 -1.21 -0.61 -9.96
CA LEU A 17 -0.35 0.19 -9.10
C LEU A 17 0.87 0.68 -9.88
N THR A 18 1.42 1.81 -9.45
CA THR A 18 2.61 2.41 -10.06
C THR A 18 3.70 2.58 -9.00
N ASP A 19 4.90 2.08 -9.28
CA ASP A 19 6.11 2.51 -8.60
C ASP A 19 6.59 3.83 -9.23
N PHE A 20 6.81 4.84 -8.38
CA PHE A 20 7.00 6.23 -8.79
C PHE A 20 7.98 7.01 -7.90
N LEU A 21 8.55 6.39 -6.86
CA LEU A 21 9.44 7.08 -5.92
C LEU A 21 10.89 6.57 -6.01
N ASP A 22 11.10 5.32 -6.45
CA ASP A 22 12.42 4.69 -6.43
C ASP A 22 13.07 4.53 -7.80
N THR A 23 12.36 4.91 -8.86
CA THR A 23 12.80 4.69 -10.25
C THR A 23 12.76 5.97 -11.07
N ASP A 24 13.72 6.13 -11.98
CA ASP A 24 13.72 7.21 -12.98
C ASP A 24 12.55 7.06 -13.98
N THR A 25 11.98 5.85 -14.07
CA THR A 25 10.87 5.51 -14.94
C THR A 25 9.72 4.88 -14.15
N GLU A 26 8.52 5.44 -14.28
CA GLU A 26 7.32 4.89 -13.64
C GLU A 26 7.02 3.49 -14.19
N THR A 27 6.95 2.49 -13.31
CA THR A 27 6.64 1.10 -13.68
C THR A 27 5.27 0.72 -13.11
N THR A 28 4.45 0.03 -13.91
CA THR A 28 3.10 -0.39 -13.52
C THR A 28 2.98 -1.90 -13.39
N PHE A 29 2.19 -2.35 -12.43
CA PHE A 29 1.94 -3.76 -12.17
C PHE A 29 0.55 -3.97 -11.53
N LYS A 30 0.08 -5.21 -11.45
CA LYS A 30 -1.22 -5.51 -10.84
C LYS A 30 -1.08 -5.65 -9.34
N ALA A 31 -2.07 -5.21 -8.57
CA ALA A 31 -2.08 -5.33 -7.12
C ALA A 31 -1.86 -6.79 -6.67
N SER A 32 -2.39 -7.78 -7.40
CA SER A 32 -2.14 -9.20 -7.13
C SER A 32 -0.66 -9.58 -7.00
N ASP A 33 0.24 -8.85 -7.67
CA ASP A 33 1.67 -9.11 -7.63
C ASP A 33 2.26 -8.76 -6.25
N LEU A 34 1.56 -7.95 -5.44
CA LEU A 34 1.98 -7.63 -4.08
C LEU A 34 1.94 -8.85 -3.14
N TRP A 35 1.00 -9.78 -3.34
CA TRP A 35 0.76 -10.92 -2.44
C TRP A 35 0.86 -12.28 -3.15
N LYS A 36 1.44 -12.31 -4.36
CA LYS A 36 1.61 -13.55 -5.12
C LYS A 36 2.55 -14.54 -4.44
N GLU A 37 3.66 -14.04 -3.89
CA GLU A 37 4.75 -14.86 -3.33
C GLU A 37 4.76 -14.92 -1.80
N LYS A 38 4.31 -13.85 -1.14
CA LYS A 38 4.33 -13.69 0.32
C LYS A 38 3.01 -13.09 0.78
N PRO A 39 2.43 -13.49 1.94
CA PRO A 39 1.27 -12.80 2.48
C PRO A 39 1.62 -11.34 2.78
N THR A 40 0.75 -10.42 2.37
CA THR A 40 1.05 -8.99 2.36
C THR A 40 -0.04 -8.19 3.05
N ILE A 41 0.36 -7.32 3.97
CA ILE A 41 -0.48 -6.29 4.55
C ILE A 41 -0.37 -5.04 3.67
N ILE A 42 -1.51 -4.59 3.18
CA ILE A 42 -1.60 -3.40 2.32
C ILE A 42 -2.27 -2.30 3.11
N ILE A 43 -1.55 -1.21 3.33
CA ILE A 43 -2.04 -0.06 4.08
C ILE A 43 -2.46 1.00 3.05
N VAL A 44 -3.76 1.21 2.92
CA VAL A 44 -4.32 2.17 1.97
C VAL A 44 -4.43 3.55 2.64
N ILE A 45 -3.57 4.48 2.25
CA ILE A 45 -3.48 5.81 2.87
C ILE A 45 -4.07 6.87 1.96
N ARG A 46 -5.21 7.43 2.41
CA ARG A 46 -5.91 8.49 1.69
C ARG A 46 -5.00 9.71 1.51
N ARG A 47 -4.49 10.34 2.56
CA ARG A 47 -3.69 11.57 2.40
C ARG A 47 -2.33 11.43 3.07
N PRO A 48 -1.20 11.26 2.35
CA PRO A 48 0.15 11.39 2.90
C PRO A 48 0.38 12.74 3.61
N GLY A 49 -0.42 13.78 3.30
CA GLY A 49 -0.42 15.05 4.02
C GLY A 49 -1.11 15.06 5.39
N CYS A 50 -1.96 14.07 5.71
CA CYS A 50 -2.81 14.07 6.90
C CYS A 50 -2.01 13.66 8.16
N PRO A 51 -2.00 14.48 9.23
CA PRO A 51 -1.30 14.14 10.48
C PRO A 51 -1.72 12.78 11.07
N PHE A 52 -3.02 12.49 11.10
CA PHE A 52 -3.52 11.20 11.60
C PHE A 52 -3.04 10.03 10.74
N CYS A 53 -3.08 10.15 9.42
CA CYS A 53 -2.60 9.06 8.54
C CYS A 53 -1.10 8.79 8.71
N ARG A 54 -0.32 9.83 9.02
CA ARG A 54 1.12 9.70 9.29
C ARG A 54 1.39 8.98 10.60
N GLU A 55 0.60 9.28 11.64
CA GLU A 55 0.75 8.65 12.95
C GLU A 55 0.37 7.17 12.91
N GLU A 56 -0.76 6.82 12.30
CA GLU A 56 -1.19 5.42 12.14
C GLU A 56 -0.13 4.57 11.42
N VAL A 57 0.51 5.13 10.39
CA VAL A 57 1.55 4.43 9.63
C VAL A 57 2.82 4.26 10.45
N ARG A 58 3.20 5.26 11.26
CA ARG A 58 4.35 5.14 12.17
C ARG A 58 4.15 4.04 13.20
N ILE A 59 2.97 3.94 13.79
CA ILE A 59 2.64 2.87 14.75
C ILE A 59 2.81 1.49 14.09
N ILE A 60 2.41 1.33 12.83
CA ILE A 60 2.62 0.07 12.09
C ILE A 60 4.12 -0.15 11.81
N ASP A 61 4.84 0.89 11.39
CA ASP A 61 6.28 0.83 11.07
C ASP A 61 7.15 0.49 12.29
N GLU A 62 6.79 0.96 13.49
CA GLU A 62 7.42 0.60 14.77
C GLU A 62 7.41 -0.91 15.02
N HIS A 63 6.43 -1.62 14.46
CA HIS A 63 6.28 -3.07 14.55
C HIS A 63 6.77 -3.82 13.29
N ARG A 64 7.44 -3.14 12.35
CA ARG A 64 7.87 -3.74 11.07
C ARG A 64 8.70 -4.99 11.27
N GLU A 65 9.64 -5.00 12.23
CA GLU A 65 10.51 -6.15 12.46
C GLU A 65 9.72 -7.40 12.86
N LEU A 66 8.80 -7.26 13.82
CA LEU A 66 7.87 -8.32 14.23
C LEU A 66 7.04 -8.81 13.03
N ILE A 67 6.44 -7.90 12.27
CA ILE A 67 5.55 -8.25 11.16
C ILE A 67 6.31 -8.94 10.01
N GLU A 68 7.45 -8.38 9.61
CA GLU A 68 8.17 -8.83 8.42
C GLU A 68 9.09 -10.02 8.67
N LYS A 69 9.83 -10.02 9.79
CA LYS A 69 10.82 -11.05 10.10
C LYS A 69 10.23 -12.19 10.92
N GLU A 70 9.48 -11.90 11.97
CA GLU A 70 8.98 -12.94 12.88
C GLU A 70 7.69 -13.59 12.36
N MET A 71 6.75 -12.78 11.87
CA MET A 71 5.47 -13.28 11.35
C MET A 71 5.51 -13.63 9.86
N GLY A 72 6.55 -13.18 9.14
CA GLY A 72 6.74 -13.50 7.74
C GLY A 72 5.72 -12.84 6.80
N PHE A 73 5.22 -11.65 7.13
CA PHE A 73 4.42 -10.83 6.21
C PHE A 73 5.29 -9.85 5.41
N ARG A 74 4.76 -9.31 4.32
CA ARG A 74 5.26 -8.10 3.67
C ARG A 74 4.34 -6.95 4.04
N ILE A 75 4.86 -5.74 4.25
CA ILE A 75 3.99 -4.57 4.49
C ILE A 75 4.27 -3.47 3.48
N VAL A 76 3.21 -2.98 2.83
CA VAL A 76 3.31 -1.98 1.76
C VAL A 76 2.27 -0.88 1.96
N VAL A 77 2.58 0.34 1.49
CA VAL A 77 1.62 1.45 1.49
C VAL A 77 1.12 1.72 0.07
N VAL A 78 -0.17 1.96 -0.08
CA VAL A 78 -0.81 2.42 -1.32
C VAL A 78 -1.39 3.82 -1.12
N LEU A 79 -0.91 4.77 -1.92
CA LEU A 79 -1.34 6.17 -1.92
C LEU A 79 -2.23 6.46 -3.12
N HIS A 80 -3.15 7.41 -3.02
CA HIS A 80 -3.86 7.93 -4.20
C HIS A 80 -3.33 9.25 -4.75
N GLU A 81 -2.45 9.93 -4.00
CA GLU A 81 -1.86 11.22 -4.39
C GLU A 81 -0.33 11.17 -4.32
N LYS A 82 0.34 11.80 -5.29
CA LYS A 82 1.80 11.95 -5.31
C LYS A 82 2.28 13.07 -4.39
N LEU A 83 1.45 14.09 -4.18
CA LEU A 83 1.81 15.26 -3.38
C LEU A 83 2.10 14.82 -1.94
N GLY A 84 3.31 15.12 -1.46
CA GLY A 84 3.75 14.72 -0.12
C GLY A 84 4.14 13.26 0.02
N ALA A 85 4.06 12.43 -1.04
CA ALA A 85 4.40 11.01 -0.97
C ALA A 85 5.88 10.75 -0.68
N ALA A 86 6.79 11.51 -1.30
CA ALA A 86 8.22 11.37 -1.04
C ALA A 86 8.58 11.69 0.42
N THR A 87 8.02 12.78 0.97
CA THR A 87 8.16 13.15 2.38
C THR A 87 7.54 12.10 3.30
N PHE A 88 6.34 11.63 2.97
CA PHE A 88 5.66 10.56 3.70
C PHE A 88 6.53 9.30 3.80
N LYS A 89 7.03 8.83 2.65
CA LYS A 89 7.85 7.63 2.56
C LYS A 89 9.12 7.75 3.41
N ARG A 90 9.83 8.87 3.29
CA ARG A 90 11.09 9.12 3.99
C ARG A 90 10.89 9.30 5.50
N ASP A 91 9.95 10.15 5.90
CA ASP A 91 9.89 10.67 7.28
C ASP A 91 8.92 9.88 8.19
N TYR A 92 8.04 9.06 7.61
CA TYR A 92 6.97 8.37 8.34
C TYR A 92 6.86 6.88 8.03
N TRP A 93 7.42 6.41 6.91
CA TRP A 93 7.39 5.01 6.50
C TRP A 93 8.80 4.40 6.34
N ASN A 94 9.82 5.09 6.82
CA ASN A 94 11.21 4.65 6.86
C ASN A 94 11.73 4.06 5.53
N GLY A 95 11.33 4.66 4.40
CA GLY A 95 11.74 4.20 3.07
C GLY A 95 11.03 2.94 2.57
N GLY A 96 10.03 2.43 3.29
CA GLY A 96 9.32 1.21 2.94
C GLY A 96 8.56 1.29 1.62
N GLU A 97 8.20 0.12 1.10
CA GLU A 97 7.53 -0.03 -0.19
C GLU A 97 6.25 0.81 -0.26
N THR A 98 6.15 1.66 -1.29
CA THR A 98 5.08 2.66 -1.44
C THR A 98 4.68 2.73 -2.91
N TYR A 99 3.40 2.55 -3.18
CA TYR A 99 2.87 2.52 -4.55
C TYR A 99 1.74 3.52 -4.74
N TRP A 100 1.55 3.95 -5.98
CA TRP A 100 0.49 4.87 -6.35
C TRP A 100 -0.65 4.15 -7.06
N ASP A 101 -1.85 4.22 -6.46
CA ASP A 101 -3.11 3.86 -7.10
C ASP A 101 -3.73 5.11 -7.72
N LYS A 102 -3.24 5.45 -8.92
CA LYS A 102 -3.76 6.57 -9.73
C LYS A 102 -5.26 6.45 -9.95
N SER A 103 -5.75 5.23 -10.11
CA SER A 103 -7.14 4.97 -10.42
C SER A 103 -8.05 5.13 -9.21
N LYS A 104 -7.54 5.13 -7.97
CA LYS A 104 -8.35 4.95 -6.74
C LYS A 104 -9.12 3.63 -6.73
N GLY A 105 -8.56 2.58 -7.34
CA GLY A 105 -9.14 1.24 -7.40
C GLY A 105 -9.37 0.64 -6.02
N PHE A 106 -8.39 0.72 -5.12
CA PHE A 106 -8.53 0.23 -3.74
C PHE A 106 -9.64 0.97 -3.00
N TYR A 107 -9.72 2.29 -3.15
CA TYR A 107 -10.73 3.12 -2.49
C TYR A 107 -12.14 2.82 -3.03
N ARG A 108 -12.29 2.61 -4.34
CA ARG A 108 -13.59 2.21 -4.91
C ARG A 108 -14.03 0.82 -4.46
N ALA A 109 -13.07 -0.11 -4.29
CA ALA A 109 -13.36 -1.47 -3.93
C ALA A 109 -13.72 -1.64 -2.45
N LEU A 110 -13.12 -0.82 -1.56
CA LEU A 110 -13.25 -0.98 -0.11
C LEU A 110 -14.21 0.00 0.56
N GLY A 111 -14.64 1.08 -0.12
CA GLY A 111 -15.55 2.11 0.39
C GLY A 111 -14.86 3.34 0.97
#